data_AF-H3CIQ7-F1
#
_entry.id   AF-H3CIQ7-F1
#
_cell.length_a   1.000
_cell.length_b   1.000
_cell.length_c   1.000
_cell.angle_alpha   90.00
_cell.angle_beta   90.00
_cell.angle_gamma   90.00
#
_symmetry.space_group_name_H-M   'P 1'
#
loop_
_entity.id
_entity.type
_entity.pdbx_description
1 polymer ?
#
loop_
_entity_poly.entity_id
_entity_poly.type
_entity_poly.pdbx_seq_one_letter_code
_entity_poly.pdbx_strand_id
1 'polypeptide(L)'
;ELNLQKYQTSEEGRLRLVPAVRNCRKAEFRSSKLSEIHCEVVASALKSNPSHLTLLDLSGNNLEDPGVELLCSGLESPNCHLETLRLTRCSLSKISCHLGSVLKSNPAHLRELDLRENNLKDPGVELLCSGLESPNCHLETLRLICCGLSEISCSHLVSALKSNPSHKELLLHFGVLKSSNITHLCLFSNHFICNHSLFRLRSCGLSEISCSHLGSALKSSPSHLRELDLSYNNLEGPGVELLCSGLESPNCHLETLRLICCGLSEISCSHLVSALKSNPSHLRELDLSGNNLEDPGVKLLSDLVTSPNYQLETLRSEACLAGSRVAGPVFLRLLTKNRSKVFLLCPSENPEITAAVFSLCTCYFITLFRLTWCSLSEISCSHLGSALKSNPSHLRELDLSRNNLEGPGVELLCSGLESPNCHLETLRILFELFPSKELLYEFLAVRDRSGSKCDMS
;
A
#
# COMPACT_ATOMS: atom_id res chain seq x y z
N GLU A 1 -13.48 17.30 17.81
CA GLU A 1 -12.17 16.95 17.25
C GLU A 1 -11.38 18.24 17.09
N LEU A 2 -10.06 18.21 17.27
CA LEU A 2 -9.20 19.38 17.19
C LEU A 2 -8.06 19.09 16.20
N ASN A 3 -8.02 19.82 15.10
CA ASN A 3 -6.91 19.77 14.14
C ASN A 3 -6.39 21.20 13.95
N LEU A 4 -5.17 21.46 14.44
CA LEU A 4 -4.61 22.82 14.44
C LEU A 4 -4.37 23.36 13.02
N GLN A 5 -4.13 22.49 12.04
CA GLN A 5 -3.89 22.90 10.64
C GLN A 5 -5.17 23.38 9.94
N LYS A 6 -6.37 23.15 10.52
CA LYS A 6 -7.63 23.67 9.97
C LYS A 6 -7.89 25.14 10.32
N TYR A 7 -7.15 25.72 11.27
CA TYR A 7 -7.39 27.09 11.74
C TYR A 7 -6.46 28.08 11.03
N GLN A 8 -7.05 29.04 10.33
CA GLN A 8 -6.34 30.11 9.64
C GLN A 8 -5.93 31.23 10.63
N THR A 9 -4.90 30.97 11.42
CA THR A 9 -4.33 31.93 12.39
C THR A 9 -2.80 31.76 12.49
N SER A 10 -2.13 32.66 13.19
CA SER A 10 -0.68 32.55 13.46
C SER A 10 -0.34 31.23 14.16
N GLU A 11 0.94 30.85 14.14
CA GLU A 11 1.44 29.68 14.87
C GLU A 11 1.09 29.75 16.36
N GLU A 12 1.32 30.90 17.00
CA GLU A 12 0.96 31.15 18.40
C GLU A 12 -0.55 31.09 18.61
N GLY A 13 -1.33 31.58 17.65
CA GLY A 13 -2.79 31.48 17.67
C GLY A 13 -3.27 30.03 17.66
N ARG A 14 -2.62 29.15 16.89
CA ARG A 14 -2.90 27.71 16.88
C ARG A 14 -2.50 27.07 18.20
N LEU A 15 -1.32 27.40 18.73
CA LEU A 15 -0.84 26.88 20.01
C LEU A 15 -1.75 27.25 21.20
N ARG A 16 -2.38 28.44 21.18
CA ARG A 16 -3.39 28.83 22.18
C ARG A 16 -4.64 27.94 22.22
N LEU A 17 -4.88 27.16 21.16
CA LEU A 17 -6.00 26.22 21.10
C LEU A 17 -5.68 24.86 21.73
N VAL A 18 -4.40 24.55 22.01
CA VAL A 18 -3.98 23.25 22.58
C VAL A 18 -4.75 22.87 23.85
N PRO A 19 -5.05 23.78 24.80
CA PRO A 19 -5.87 23.43 25.99
C PRO A 19 -7.26 22.85 25.69
N ALA A 20 -7.83 23.12 24.50
CA ALA A 20 -9.10 22.55 24.08
C ALA A 20 -9.05 21.02 23.87
N VAL A 21 -7.83 20.45 23.81
CA VAL A 21 -7.60 19.00 23.72
C VAL A 21 -8.30 18.21 24.83
N ARG A 22 -8.47 18.81 26.02
CA ARG A 22 -9.16 18.22 27.17
C ARG A 22 -10.60 17.77 26.88
N ASN A 23 -11.24 18.40 25.89
CA ASN A 23 -12.64 18.13 25.54
C ASN A 23 -12.78 17.40 24.19
N CYS A 24 -11.68 16.86 23.65
CA CYS A 24 -11.66 16.30 22.31
C CYS A 24 -11.55 14.77 22.32
N ARG A 25 -12.23 14.13 21.36
CA ARG A 25 -12.02 12.70 21.05
C ARG A 25 -10.82 12.44 20.15
N LYS A 26 -10.55 13.37 19.24
CA LYS A 26 -9.40 13.31 18.33
C LYS A 26 -8.65 14.63 18.37
N ALA A 27 -7.33 14.54 18.42
CA ALA A 27 -6.42 15.68 18.42
C ALA A 27 -5.29 15.45 17.40
N GLU A 28 -5.14 16.38 16.47
CA GLU A 28 -4.13 16.36 15.43
C GLU A 28 -3.29 17.64 15.48
N PHE A 29 -2.09 17.52 16.02
CA PHE A 29 -1.12 18.61 16.21
C PHE A 29 0.09 18.45 15.31
N ARG A 30 -0.12 17.92 14.10
CA ARG A 30 0.96 17.65 13.14
C ARG A 30 1.76 18.92 12.83
N SER A 31 3.08 18.82 12.87
CA SER A 31 4.04 19.90 12.54
C SER A 31 3.64 21.26 13.12
N SER A 32 3.25 21.28 14.40
CA SER A 32 2.72 22.47 15.08
C SER A 32 3.74 23.16 15.99
N LYS A 33 5.01 22.73 15.95
CA LYS A 33 6.11 23.20 16.82
C LYS A 33 5.74 23.18 18.31
N LEU A 34 5.12 22.09 18.75
CA LEU A 34 4.80 21.91 20.16
C LEU A 34 6.07 21.95 21.02
N SER A 35 6.00 22.68 22.12
CA SER A 35 7.01 22.67 23.20
C SER A 35 6.58 21.76 24.35
N GLU A 36 7.46 21.56 25.34
CA GLU A 36 7.19 20.77 26.55
C GLU A 36 5.92 21.22 27.28
N ILE A 37 5.68 22.53 27.40
CA ILE A 37 4.46 23.09 28.02
C ILE A 37 3.19 22.54 27.34
N HIS A 38 3.23 22.40 26.01
CA HIS A 38 2.11 21.85 25.26
C HIS A 38 1.96 20.34 25.51
N CYS A 39 3.07 19.61 25.64
CA CYS A 39 3.05 18.20 26.05
C CYS A 39 2.48 18.01 27.46
N GLU A 40 2.78 18.90 28.42
CA GLU A 40 2.18 18.88 29.76
C GLU A 40 0.65 19.07 29.71
N VAL A 41 0.17 19.96 28.84
CA VAL A 41 -1.27 20.19 28.63
C VAL A 41 -1.94 18.94 28.05
N VAL A 42 -1.30 18.29 27.07
CA VAL A 42 -1.78 17.04 26.47
C VAL A 42 -1.76 15.89 27.49
N ALA A 43 -0.67 15.73 28.24
CA ALA A 43 -0.56 14.74 29.30
C ALA A 43 -1.64 14.94 30.38
N SER A 44 -1.91 16.20 30.76
CA SER A 44 -2.99 16.54 31.69
C SER A 44 -4.37 16.18 31.13
N ALA A 45 -4.57 16.31 29.81
CA ALA A 45 -5.81 15.86 29.17
C ALA A 45 -5.94 14.34 29.18
N LEU A 46 -4.86 13.60 28.95
CA LEU A 46 -4.87 12.13 29.04
C LEU A 46 -5.19 11.63 30.45
N LYS A 47 -4.72 12.34 31.50
CA LYS A 47 -5.00 12.06 32.92
C LYS A 47 -6.42 12.43 33.36
N SER A 48 -7.11 13.27 32.61
CA SER A 48 -8.41 13.80 33.00
C SER A 48 -9.45 12.69 33.13
N ASN A 49 -10.46 12.90 33.99
CA ASN A 49 -11.57 11.98 34.16
C ASN A 49 -12.89 12.70 33.88
N PRO A 50 -13.60 12.36 32.78
CA PRO A 50 -13.24 11.36 31.78
C PRO A 50 -12.15 11.85 30.81
N SER A 51 -11.27 10.94 30.37
CA SER A 51 -10.38 11.20 29.23
C SER A 51 -11.15 10.89 27.96
N HIS A 52 -11.41 11.91 27.14
CA HIS A 52 -12.19 11.75 25.91
C HIS A 52 -11.35 11.28 24.71
N LEU A 53 -10.02 11.43 24.77
CA LEU A 53 -9.12 11.20 23.64
C LEU A 53 -9.02 9.72 23.30
N THR A 54 -9.41 9.38 22.07
CA THR A 54 -9.17 8.06 21.46
C THR A 54 -8.09 8.13 20.38
N LEU A 55 -7.85 9.29 19.76
CA LEU A 55 -6.78 9.49 18.78
C LEU A 55 -5.96 10.74 19.08
N LEU A 56 -4.64 10.57 19.11
CA LEU A 56 -3.67 11.65 19.28
C LEU A 56 -2.55 11.53 18.23
N ASP A 57 -2.45 12.54 17.37
CA ASP A 57 -1.41 12.64 16.34
C ASP A 57 -0.52 13.87 16.61
N LEU A 58 0.71 13.62 17.03
CA LEU A 58 1.73 14.65 17.30
C LEU A 58 2.85 14.63 16.26
N SER A 59 2.63 14.00 15.10
CA SER A 59 3.69 13.75 14.12
C SER A 59 4.38 15.03 13.63
N GLY A 60 5.69 14.98 13.45
CA GLY A 60 6.48 16.08 12.92
C GLY A 60 6.71 17.24 13.90
N ASN A 61 6.58 17.01 15.21
CA ASN A 61 7.01 17.95 16.25
C ASN A 61 8.33 17.49 16.87
N ASN A 62 9.25 18.40 17.13
CA ASN A 62 10.50 18.07 17.84
C ASN A 62 10.25 17.93 19.35
N LEU A 63 9.58 16.85 19.75
CA LEU A 63 9.22 16.61 21.15
C LEU A 63 10.43 16.19 21.98
N GLU A 64 11.39 15.52 21.33
CA GLU A 64 12.54 14.90 21.97
C GLU A 64 12.11 13.96 23.12
N ASP A 65 13.06 13.50 23.92
CA ASP A 65 12.76 12.54 24.99
C ASP A 65 11.95 13.15 26.16
N PRO A 66 12.21 14.39 26.64
CA PRO A 66 11.42 15.00 27.73
C PRO A 66 9.94 15.21 27.39
N GLY A 67 9.66 15.64 26.15
CA GLY A 67 8.29 15.82 25.68
C GLY A 67 7.51 14.51 25.66
N VAL A 68 8.16 13.39 25.32
CA VAL A 68 7.53 12.07 25.36
C VAL A 68 7.41 11.51 26.77
N GLU A 69 8.37 11.75 27.65
CA GLU A 69 8.27 11.36 29.07
C GLU A 69 7.02 11.97 29.72
N LEU A 70 6.77 13.26 29.47
CA LEU A 70 5.56 13.94 29.91
C LEU A 70 4.29 13.26 29.37
N LEU A 71 4.27 12.92 28.07
CA LEU A 71 3.14 12.23 27.45
C LEU A 71 2.93 10.83 28.04
N CYS A 72 4.00 10.07 28.25
CA CYS A 72 3.97 8.74 28.87
C CYS A 72 3.33 8.80 30.26
N SER A 73 3.64 9.82 31.06
CA SER A 73 2.99 10.00 32.37
C SER A 73 1.45 10.14 32.25
N GLY A 74 0.97 10.69 31.13
CA GLY A 74 -0.46 10.76 30.82
C GLY A 74 -1.05 9.44 30.33
N LEU A 75 -0.30 8.71 29.50
CA LEU A 75 -0.70 7.41 28.96
C LEU A 75 -0.76 6.33 30.05
N GLU A 76 0.11 6.39 31.06
CA GLU A 76 0.11 5.48 32.22
C GLU A 76 -1.08 5.70 33.17
N SER A 77 -1.85 6.78 32.99
CA SER A 77 -3.02 7.06 33.81
C SER A 77 -4.11 5.99 33.63
N PRO A 78 -4.77 5.52 34.71
CA PRO A 78 -5.92 4.62 34.61
C PRO A 78 -7.13 5.27 33.93
N ASN A 79 -7.15 6.59 33.79
CA ASN A 79 -8.22 7.29 33.09
C ASN A 79 -7.95 7.40 31.57
N CYS A 80 -6.79 6.98 31.07
CA CYS A 80 -6.42 7.11 29.67
C CYS A 80 -7.15 6.05 28.82
N HIS A 81 -7.89 6.50 27.81
CA HIS A 81 -8.63 5.63 26.87
C HIS A 81 -8.12 5.79 25.43
N LEU A 82 -6.84 6.14 25.27
CA LEU A 82 -6.26 6.40 23.95
C LEU A 82 -6.11 5.10 23.17
N GLU A 83 -6.66 5.06 21.96
CA GLU A 83 -6.63 3.89 21.06
C GLU A 83 -5.56 4.03 19.98
N THR A 84 -5.28 5.25 19.53
CA THR A 84 -4.31 5.54 18.47
C THR A 84 -3.35 6.64 18.90
N LEU A 85 -2.05 6.33 18.90
CA LEU A 85 -0.97 7.28 19.13
C LEU A 85 -0.03 7.35 17.93
N ARG A 86 0.15 8.55 17.38
CA ARG A 86 1.10 8.80 16.28
C ARG A 86 2.16 9.80 16.72
N LEU A 87 3.40 9.35 16.68
CA LEU A 87 4.62 10.10 17.01
C LEU A 87 5.62 10.02 15.84
N THR A 88 5.14 10.05 14.60
CA THR A 88 6.02 9.96 13.43
C THR A 88 6.94 11.18 13.37
N ARG A 89 8.25 10.98 13.17
CA ARG A 89 9.25 12.05 13.04
C ARG A 89 9.20 13.04 14.22
N CYS A 90 9.23 12.51 15.44
CA CYS A 90 9.19 13.29 16.68
C CYS A 90 10.57 13.49 17.35
N SER A 91 11.65 13.14 16.64
CA SER A 91 13.03 13.16 17.13
C SER A 91 13.29 12.26 18.34
N LEU A 92 12.57 11.13 18.43
CA LEU A 92 12.70 10.22 19.56
C LEU A 92 14.03 9.45 19.50
N SER A 93 14.67 9.27 20.66
CA SER A 93 15.99 8.64 20.80
C SER A 93 15.94 7.38 21.69
N LYS A 94 17.11 6.88 22.12
CA LYS A 94 17.27 5.69 22.98
C LYS A 94 16.42 5.74 24.27
N ILE A 95 16.06 6.93 24.75
CA ILE A 95 15.30 7.16 25.99
C ILE A 95 13.78 6.99 25.78
N SER A 96 13.34 6.62 24.57
CA SER A 96 11.95 6.20 24.28
C SER A 96 11.45 4.97 25.07
N CYS A 97 12.21 4.51 26.07
CA CYS A 97 11.96 3.37 26.95
C CYS A 97 10.68 3.51 27.81
N HIS A 98 10.20 4.73 28.02
CA HIS A 98 8.93 4.98 28.70
C HIS A 98 7.72 4.47 27.90
N LEU A 99 7.81 4.35 26.57
CA LEU A 99 6.72 3.72 25.81
C LEU A 99 6.63 2.22 26.10
N GLY A 100 7.76 1.56 26.39
CA GLY A 100 7.77 0.18 26.87
C GLY A 100 7.04 0.02 28.21
N SER A 101 7.23 0.96 29.15
CA SER A 101 6.49 0.96 30.43
C SER A 101 5.00 1.24 30.23
N VAL A 102 4.63 2.14 29.33
CA VAL A 102 3.23 2.39 28.93
C VAL A 102 2.59 1.10 28.40
N LEU A 103 3.26 0.40 27.47
CA LEU A 103 2.81 -0.87 26.90
C LEU A 103 2.78 -2.02 27.93
N LYS A 104 3.53 -1.92 29.03
CA LYS A 104 3.50 -2.91 30.10
C LYS A 104 2.37 -2.67 31.11
N SER A 105 2.16 -1.40 31.47
CA SER A 105 1.41 -1.00 32.67
C SER A 105 -0.08 -0.83 32.45
N ASN A 106 -0.55 -0.36 31.29
CA ASN A 106 -2.00 -0.12 31.14
C ASN A 106 -2.57 -0.03 29.70
N PRO A 107 -2.41 -1.04 28.83
CA PRO A 107 -2.64 -0.87 27.40
C PRO A 107 -3.99 -1.42 26.91
N ALA A 108 -4.99 -1.66 27.76
CA ALA A 108 -6.25 -2.26 27.31
C ALA A 108 -6.92 -1.50 26.14
N HIS A 109 -6.62 -0.20 26.04
CA HIS A 109 -7.18 0.68 25.02
C HIS A 109 -6.27 0.92 23.81
N LEU A 110 -4.93 0.95 23.95
CA LEU A 110 -4.05 1.33 22.84
C LEU A 110 -3.94 0.20 21.79
N ARG A 111 -4.44 0.45 20.58
CA ARG A 111 -4.48 -0.49 19.45
C ARG A 111 -3.46 -0.15 18.37
N GLU A 112 -3.22 1.13 18.09
CA GLU A 112 -2.27 1.58 17.06
C GLU A 112 -1.18 2.49 17.65
N LEU A 113 0.08 2.13 17.40
CA LEU A 113 1.26 2.92 17.74
C LEU A 113 2.12 3.16 16.49
N ASP A 114 2.26 4.42 16.10
CA ASP A 114 3.10 4.83 14.96
C ASP A 114 4.33 5.61 15.44
N LEU A 115 5.51 5.01 15.27
CA LEU A 115 6.80 5.57 15.66
C LEU A 115 7.73 5.79 14.45
N ARG A 116 7.19 5.81 13.23
CA ARG A 116 8.00 5.94 12.00
C ARG A 116 8.92 7.16 12.05
N GLU A 117 10.06 7.06 11.37
CA GLU A 117 11.04 8.17 11.23
C GLU A 117 11.61 8.71 12.55
N ASN A 118 11.77 7.84 13.57
CA ASN A 118 12.47 8.17 14.82
C ASN A 118 13.74 7.35 14.99
N ASN A 119 14.77 7.83 15.69
CA ASN A 119 16.06 7.14 15.77
C ASN A 119 16.15 6.18 16.97
N LEU A 120 15.20 5.25 17.08
CA LEU A 120 15.09 4.32 18.22
C LEU A 120 16.28 3.37 18.34
N LYS A 121 16.77 2.86 17.20
CA LYS A 121 17.81 1.81 17.12
C LYS A 121 17.43 0.55 17.93
N ASP A 122 18.36 -0.41 18.03
CA ASP A 122 18.10 -1.67 18.72
C ASP A 122 17.73 -1.54 20.20
N PRO A 123 18.42 -0.71 21.01
CA PRO A 123 18.07 -0.62 22.43
C PRO A 123 16.69 0.01 22.67
N GLY A 124 16.25 0.94 21.80
CA GLY A 124 14.90 1.51 21.90
C GLY A 124 13.82 0.48 21.59
N VAL A 125 14.07 -0.40 20.61
CA VAL A 125 13.14 -1.50 20.29
C VAL A 125 13.17 -2.60 21.33
N GLU A 126 14.33 -2.97 21.87
CA GLU A 126 14.43 -3.92 22.99
C GLU A 126 13.52 -3.51 24.16
N LEU A 127 13.53 -2.23 24.52
CA LEU A 127 12.69 -1.69 25.58
C LEU A 127 11.21 -1.68 25.20
N LEU A 128 10.88 -1.35 23.95
CA LEU A 128 9.51 -1.47 23.43
C LEU A 128 9.00 -2.92 23.50
N CYS A 129 9.87 -3.88 23.14
CA CYS A 129 9.58 -5.31 23.18
C CYS A 129 9.27 -5.80 24.60
N SER A 130 9.95 -5.28 25.63
CA SER A 130 9.62 -5.60 27.02
C SER A 130 8.17 -5.23 27.40
N GLY A 131 7.58 -4.25 26.73
CA GLY A 131 6.17 -3.89 26.85
C GLY A 131 5.24 -4.80 26.05
N LEU A 132 5.62 -5.14 24.81
CA LEU A 132 4.89 -6.08 23.95
C LEU A 132 4.83 -7.50 24.53
N GLU A 133 5.85 -7.90 25.30
CA GLU A 133 5.88 -9.17 26.05
C GLU A 133 4.81 -9.25 27.15
N SER A 134 4.27 -8.10 27.59
CA SER A 134 3.26 -8.05 28.64
C SER A 134 1.94 -8.69 28.15
N PRO A 135 1.32 -9.60 28.91
CA PRO A 135 0.04 -10.20 28.52
C PRO A 135 -1.11 -9.18 28.44
N ASN A 136 -0.93 -8.01 29.06
CA ASN A 136 -1.88 -6.90 29.02
C ASN A 136 -1.75 -6.03 27.76
N CYS A 137 -0.72 -6.27 26.93
CA CYS A 137 -0.53 -5.55 25.69
C CYS A 137 -1.48 -6.13 24.61
N HIS A 138 -2.40 -5.28 24.14
CA HIS A 138 -3.36 -5.60 23.08
C HIS A 138 -3.16 -4.75 21.82
N LEU A 139 -1.90 -4.35 21.58
CA LEU A 139 -1.55 -3.60 20.39
C LEU A 139 -1.82 -4.44 19.14
N GLU A 140 -2.49 -3.83 18.16
CA GLU A 140 -2.90 -4.41 16.88
C GLU A 140 -2.04 -3.88 15.72
N THR A 141 -1.48 -2.67 15.84
CA THR A 141 -0.61 -2.11 14.81
C THR A 141 0.57 -1.39 15.43
N LEU A 142 1.78 -1.77 14.99
CA LEU A 142 3.03 -1.11 15.35
C LEU A 142 3.83 -0.74 14.10
N ARG A 143 4.11 0.55 13.92
CA ARG A 143 4.83 1.05 12.74
C ARG A 143 6.22 1.56 13.14
N LEU A 144 7.27 0.92 12.60
CA LEU A 144 8.68 1.21 12.92
C LEU A 144 9.54 1.51 11.67
N ILE A 145 8.90 2.04 10.61
CA ILE A 145 9.61 2.41 9.36
C ILE A 145 10.67 3.47 9.67
N CYS A 146 11.86 3.34 9.08
CA CYS A 146 12.98 4.26 9.25
C CYS A 146 13.41 4.48 10.72
N CYS A 147 13.34 3.43 11.56
CA CYS A 147 13.70 3.52 12.97
C CYS A 147 15.17 3.19 13.35
N GLY A 148 16.03 2.96 12.35
CA GLY A 148 17.43 2.59 12.56
C GLY A 148 17.63 1.17 13.10
N LEU A 149 16.73 0.25 12.75
CA LEU A 149 16.67 -1.11 13.29
C LEU A 149 17.72 -2.05 12.69
N SER A 150 18.27 -2.95 13.50
CA SER A 150 19.13 -4.05 13.06
C SER A 150 18.49 -5.43 13.29
N GLU A 151 19.27 -6.49 13.06
CA GLU A 151 18.92 -7.88 13.38
C GLU A 151 18.56 -8.07 14.85
N ILE A 152 19.21 -7.32 15.75
CA ILE A 152 18.95 -7.36 17.19
C ILE A 152 17.51 -6.90 17.47
N SER A 153 17.07 -5.80 16.87
CA SER A 153 15.66 -5.37 16.96
C SER A 153 14.68 -6.47 16.52
N CYS A 154 15.02 -7.18 15.44
CA CYS A 154 14.17 -8.23 14.90
C CYS A 154 14.07 -9.43 15.85
N SER A 155 15.18 -9.84 16.48
CA SER A 155 15.18 -10.94 17.45
C SER A 155 14.36 -10.60 18.71
N HIS A 156 14.44 -9.37 19.21
CA HIS A 156 13.60 -8.90 20.32
C HIS A 156 12.12 -8.85 19.95
N LEU A 157 11.76 -8.31 18.78
CA LEU A 157 10.35 -8.27 18.33
C LEU A 157 9.77 -9.68 18.18
N VAL A 158 10.58 -10.61 17.66
CA VAL A 158 10.23 -12.02 17.58
C VAL A 158 10.01 -12.64 18.96
N SER A 159 10.92 -12.39 19.91
CA SER A 159 10.77 -12.85 21.30
C SER A 159 9.47 -12.32 21.92
N ALA A 160 9.18 -11.04 21.70
CA ALA A 160 8.00 -10.40 22.25
C ALA A 160 6.69 -10.97 21.71
N LEU A 161 6.61 -11.13 20.39
CA LEU A 161 5.47 -11.77 19.73
C LEU A 161 5.26 -13.22 20.18
N LYS A 162 6.33 -13.97 20.46
CA LYS A 162 6.22 -15.34 20.99
C LYS A 162 5.65 -15.38 22.41
N SER A 163 5.98 -14.37 23.20
CA SER A 163 5.68 -14.36 24.63
C SER A 163 4.25 -13.94 24.91
N ASN A 164 3.64 -13.13 24.04
CA ASN A 164 2.27 -12.62 24.22
C ASN A 164 1.29 -13.18 23.16
N PRO A 165 0.44 -14.17 23.51
CA PRO A 165 -0.53 -14.77 22.59
C PRO A 165 -1.70 -13.84 22.22
N SER A 166 -1.82 -12.68 22.88
CA SER A 166 -2.85 -11.68 22.58
C SER A 166 -2.59 -10.92 21.28
N HIS A 167 -1.34 -10.90 20.78
CA HIS A 167 -0.96 -10.25 19.51
C HIS A 167 -1.33 -11.07 18.27
N LYS A 168 -2.57 -11.59 18.23
CA LYS A 168 -3.07 -12.41 17.12
C LYS A 168 -3.11 -11.67 15.77
N GLU A 169 -2.96 -10.34 15.77
CA GLU A 169 -3.09 -9.47 14.59
C GLU A 169 -2.10 -8.28 14.60
N LEU A 170 -0.92 -8.38 15.26
CA LEU A 170 0.01 -7.24 15.30
C LEU A 170 0.65 -6.97 13.93
N LEU A 171 0.20 -5.91 13.26
CA LEU A 171 0.77 -5.44 11.99
C LEU A 171 2.08 -4.70 12.23
N LEU A 172 3.20 -5.31 11.81
CA LEU A 172 4.52 -4.70 11.86
C LEU A 172 4.90 -4.11 10.50
N HIS A 173 5.15 -2.80 10.48
CA HIS A 173 5.70 -2.13 9.30
C HIS A 173 7.19 -1.81 9.53
N PHE A 174 8.06 -2.60 8.91
CA PHE A 174 9.50 -2.39 8.88
C PHE A 174 9.90 -1.54 7.68
N GLY A 175 10.87 -0.64 7.88
CA GLY A 175 11.55 0.05 6.78
C GLY A 175 12.77 -0.73 6.31
N VAL A 176 13.68 -0.05 5.61
CA VAL A 176 14.96 -0.59 5.13
C VAL A 176 15.73 -1.23 6.27
N LEU A 177 15.72 -2.56 6.29
CA LEU A 177 16.61 -3.39 7.09
C LEU A 177 17.86 -3.66 6.22
N LYS A 178 19.03 -3.83 6.83
CA LYS A 178 20.18 -4.35 6.08
C LYS A 178 19.96 -5.85 5.85
N SER A 179 20.48 -6.37 4.74
CA SER A 179 20.17 -7.68 4.18
C SER A 179 20.50 -8.90 5.08
N SER A 180 21.33 -8.72 6.12
CA SER A 180 21.57 -9.70 7.19
C SER A 180 20.41 -9.82 8.18
N ASN A 181 19.65 -8.74 8.38
CA ASN A 181 18.68 -8.60 9.47
C ASN A 181 17.35 -9.34 9.23
N ILE A 182 17.03 -9.69 7.98
CA ILE A 182 15.73 -10.26 7.60
C ILE A 182 15.73 -11.80 7.70
N THR A 183 16.92 -12.40 7.73
CA THR A 183 17.16 -13.84 7.93
C THR A 183 16.36 -14.38 9.13
N HIS A 184 16.39 -13.67 10.27
CA HIS A 184 15.66 -14.07 11.49
C HIS A 184 14.15 -13.80 11.43
N LEU A 185 13.70 -12.77 10.72
CA LEU A 185 12.28 -12.49 10.45
C LEU A 185 11.65 -13.57 9.55
N CYS A 186 12.39 -14.07 8.58
CA CYS A 186 11.94 -15.16 7.72
C CYS A 186 12.07 -16.53 8.39
N LEU A 187 13.08 -16.77 9.24
CA LEU A 187 13.14 -17.94 10.14
C LEU A 187 11.94 -17.98 11.10
N PHE A 188 11.46 -16.81 11.55
CA PHE A 188 10.26 -16.67 12.36
C PHE A 188 8.98 -17.09 11.61
N SER A 189 8.88 -16.82 10.30
CA SER A 189 7.75 -17.29 9.49
C SER A 189 7.64 -18.83 9.37
N ASN A 190 8.71 -19.57 9.69
CA ASN A 190 8.69 -21.05 9.79
C ASN A 190 8.28 -21.56 11.18
N HIS A 191 8.29 -20.72 12.22
CA HIS A 191 8.08 -21.14 13.62
C HIS A 191 6.84 -20.54 14.27
N PHE A 192 6.27 -19.48 13.69
CA PHE A 192 5.00 -18.93 14.13
C PHE A 192 3.92 -19.26 13.11
N ILE A 193 2.92 -19.97 13.60
CA ILE A 193 1.56 -20.00 13.06
C ILE A 193 1.04 -18.56 13.21
N CYS A 194 1.48 -17.68 12.32
CA CYS A 194 0.85 -16.40 12.12
C CYS A 194 -0.54 -16.73 11.59
N ASN A 195 -1.58 -16.52 12.39
CA ASN A 195 -2.98 -16.59 11.97
C ASN A 195 -3.35 -15.47 10.98
N HIS A 196 -2.37 -14.90 10.28
CA HIS A 196 -2.47 -13.65 9.56
C HIS A 196 -2.70 -13.87 8.08
N SER A 197 -3.67 -13.14 7.55
CA SER A 197 -3.94 -13.03 6.12
C SER A 197 -2.98 -12.11 5.36
N LEU A 198 -2.10 -11.32 6.01
CA LEU A 198 -1.29 -10.30 5.32
C LEU A 198 0.11 -10.07 5.95
N PHE A 199 1.17 -10.20 5.14
CA PHE A 199 2.57 -9.95 5.51
C PHE A 199 3.24 -8.99 4.52
N ARG A 200 3.81 -7.86 5.00
CA ARG A 200 4.42 -6.83 4.15
C ARG A 200 5.87 -6.56 4.55
N LEU A 201 6.81 -6.84 3.65
CA LEU A 201 8.25 -6.58 3.78
C LEU A 201 8.74 -5.59 2.72
N ARG A 202 8.05 -4.46 2.57
CA ARG A 202 8.36 -3.47 1.52
C ARG A 202 9.65 -2.70 1.81
N SER A 203 10.51 -2.54 0.80
CA SER A 203 11.79 -1.80 0.92
C SER A 203 12.68 -2.28 2.06
N CYS A 204 12.68 -3.58 2.35
CA CYS A 204 13.44 -4.15 3.46
C CYS A 204 14.88 -4.53 3.12
N GLY A 205 15.33 -4.45 1.85
CA GLY A 205 16.69 -4.85 1.47
C GLY A 205 16.91 -6.36 1.51
N LEU A 206 15.93 -7.13 1.04
CA LEU A 206 15.95 -8.61 1.05
C LEU A 206 17.20 -9.19 0.38
N SER A 207 17.92 -10.06 1.11
CA SER A 207 18.98 -10.91 0.54
C SER A 207 18.42 -12.19 -0.06
N GLU A 208 19.24 -12.88 -0.85
CA GLU A 208 19.00 -14.25 -1.30
C GLU A 208 18.67 -15.20 -0.12
N ILE A 209 19.40 -15.09 0.99
CA ILE A 209 19.15 -15.88 2.21
C ILE A 209 17.74 -15.59 2.75
N SER A 210 17.33 -14.33 2.76
CA SER A 210 15.99 -13.93 3.18
C SER A 210 14.91 -14.54 2.28
N CYS A 211 15.15 -14.55 0.97
CA CYS A 211 14.26 -15.19 0.00
C CYS A 211 14.19 -16.71 0.15
N SER A 212 15.30 -17.38 0.48
CA SER A 212 15.33 -18.81 0.80
C SER A 212 14.44 -19.15 2.00
N HIS A 213 14.51 -18.32 3.04
CA HIS A 213 13.65 -18.49 4.20
C HIS A 213 12.18 -18.17 3.92
N LEU A 214 11.88 -17.13 3.13
CA LEU A 214 10.52 -16.85 2.66
C LEU A 214 9.96 -18.01 1.83
N GLY A 215 10.75 -18.55 0.90
CA GLY A 215 10.39 -19.74 0.13
C GLY A 215 10.10 -20.94 1.04
N SER A 216 10.96 -21.17 2.04
CA SER A 216 10.76 -22.22 3.04
C SER A 216 9.47 -22.03 3.84
N ALA A 217 9.15 -20.78 4.21
CA ALA A 217 7.93 -20.44 4.95
C ALA A 217 6.66 -20.62 4.09
N LEU A 218 6.71 -20.25 2.82
CA LEU A 218 5.63 -20.53 1.88
C LEU A 218 5.45 -22.04 1.66
N LYS A 219 6.55 -22.79 1.65
CA LYS A 219 6.54 -24.25 1.50
C LYS A 219 5.96 -24.99 2.70
N SER A 220 6.29 -24.54 3.91
CA SER A 220 5.83 -25.12 5.17
C SER A 220 4.36 -24.85 5.45
N SER A 221 3.78 -23.81 4.83
CA SER A 221 2.37 -23.42 4.91
C SER A 221 1.83 -23.33 6.35
N PRO A 222 2.14 -22.24 7.06
CA PRO A 222 1.27 -21.81 8.13
C PRO A 222 -0.09 -21.45 7.50
N SER A 223 -1.16 -22.11 7.95
CA SER A 223 -2.51 -22.21 7.35
C SER A 223 -3.27 -20.90 7.07
N HIS A 224 -2.63 -19.73 7.12
CA HIS A 224 -3.29 -18.42 7.12
C HIS A 224 -2.66 -17.36 6.22
N LEU A 225 -1.42 -17.50 5.72
CA LEU A 225 -0.81 -16.44 4.90
C LEU A 225 -1.51 -16.32 3.54
N ARG A 226 -2.32 -15.27 3.36
CA ARG A 226 -3.06 -14.99 2.12
C ARG A 226 -2.45 -13.88 1.28
N GLU A 227 -1.78 -12.90 1.87
CA GLU A 227 -1.21 -11.77 1.14
C GLU A 227 0.26 -11.56 1.52
N LEU A 228 1.11 -11.40 0.51
CA LEU A 228 2.53 -11.14 0.65
C LEU A 228 2.93 -9.94 -0.21
N ASP A 229 3.48 -8.91 0.42
CA ASP A 229 3.99 -7.72 -0.28
C ASP A 229 5.50 -7.59 -0.05
N LEU A 230 6.29 -7.86 -1.09
CA LEU A 230 7.75 -7.72 -1.11
C LEU A 230 8.22 -6.53 -1.96
N SER A 231 7.31 -5.59 -2.25
CA SER A 231 7.60 -4.48 -3.16
C SER A 231 8.84 -3.68 -2.76
N TYR A 232 9.51 -3.07 -3.73
CA TYR A 232 10.68 -2.21 -3.59
C TYR A 232 11.88 -2.91 -2.93
N ASN A 233 11.97 -4.23 -3.07
CA ASN A 233 13.17 -5.00 -2.76
C ASN A 233 13.78 -5.51 -4.05
N ASN A 234 15.05 -5.22 -4.29
CA ASN A 234 15.78 -5.81 -5.42
C ASN A 234 16.04 -7.29 -5.14
N LEU A 235 15.14 -8.17 -5.60
CA LEU A 235 15.22 -9.62 -5.35
C LEU A 235 16.16 -10.32 -6.32
N GLU A 236 16.40 -9.71 -7.49
CA GLU A 236 17.17 -10.27 -8.60
C GLU A 236 16.64 -11.64 -9.08
N GLY A 237 17.38 -12.34 -9.96
CA GLY A 237 17.02 -13.69 -10.42
C GLY A 237 16.95 -14.73 -9.29
N PRO A 238 18.05 -14.93 -8.52
CA PRO A 238 18.14 -15.98 -7.50
C PRO A 238 17.14 -15.81 -6.35
N GLY A 239 16.90 -14.58 -5.89
CA GLY A 239 15.92 -14.33 -4.83
C GLY A 239 14.50 -14.69 -5.25
N VAL A 240 14.15 -14.47 -6.52
CA VAL A 240 12.83 -14.84 -7.05
C VAL A 240 12.72 -16.35 -7.24
N GLU A 241 13.77 -17.01 -7.71
CA GLU A 241 13.83 -18.48 -7.80
C GLU A 241 13.54 -19.14 -6.45
N LEU A 242 14.22 -18.67 -5.40
CA LEU A 242 14.02 -19.18 -4.05
C LEU A 242 12.60 -18.94 -3.52
N LEU A 243 12.03 -17.76 -3.78
CA LEU A 243 10.63 -17.48 -3.45
C LEU A 243 9.68 -18.43 -4.21
N CYS A 244 9.93 -18.65 -5.51
CA CYS A 244 9.13 -19.50 -6.37
C CYS A 244 9.13 -20.96 -5.92
N SER A 245 10.25 -21.47 -5.39
CA SER A 245 10.31 -22.81 -4.80
C SER A 245 9.29 -23.02 -3.66
N GLY A 246 8.89 -21.93 -2.99
CA GLY A 246 7.83 -21.93 -1.98
C GLY A 246 6.42 -21.86 -2.58
N LEU A 247 6.23 -21.04 -3.61
CA LEU A 247 4.96 -20.90 -4.35
C LEU A 247 4.55 -22.21 -5.06
N GLU A 248 5.54 -22.97 -5.55
CA GLU A 248 5.38 -24.29 -6.15
C GLU A 248 4.86 -25.35 -5.16
N SER A 249 4.98 -25.12 -3.85
CA SER A 249 4.53 -26.07 -2.84
C SER A 249 3.00 -26.19 -2.85
N PRO A 250 2.42 -27.41 -2.88
CA PRO A 250 0.97 -27.60 -2.83
C PRO A 250 0.35 -27.08 -1.53
N ASN A 251 1.17 -26.88 -0.49
CA ASN A 251 0.70 -26.32 0.76
C ASN A 251 0.56 -24.79 0.67
N CYS A 252 1.16 -24.11 -0.29
CA CYS A 252 1.08 -22.64 -0.38
C CYS A 252 -0.36 -22.19 -0.69
N HIS A 253 -0.94 -21.33 0.16
CA HIS A 253 -2.31 -20.81 0.04
C HIS A 253 -2.37 -19.30 -0.16
N LEU A 254 -1.29 -18.73 -0.70
CA LEU A 254 -1.19 -17.30 -0.97
C LEU A 254 -2.21 -16.89 -2.05
N GLU A 255 -3.00 -15.87 -1.75
CA GLU A 255 -4.03 -15.27 -2.62
C GLU A 255 -3.56 -13.98 -3.31
N THR A 256 -2.68 -13.21 -2.67
CA THR A 256 -2.13 -11.98 -3.23
C THR A 256 -0.61 -11.93 -3.10
N LEU A 257 0.09 -11.63 -4.19
CA LEU A 257 1.53 -11.41 -4.23
C LEU A 257 1.84 -10.06 -4.88
N ARG A 258 2.56 -9.20 -4.17
CA ARG A 258 3.02 -7.90 -4.69
C ARG A 258 4.55 -7.86 -4.74
N LEU A 259 5.08 -7.65 -5.95
CA LEU A 259 6.51 -7.57 -6.29
C LEU A 259 6.80 -6.26 -7.03
N ILE A 260 6.22 -5.14 -6.58
CA ILE A 260 6.35 -3.85 -7.29
C ILE A 260 7.79 -3.35 -7.22
N CYS A 261 8.41 -2.93 -8.33
CA CYS A 261 9.79 -2.41 -8.37
C CYS A 261 10.82 -3.34 -7.69
N CYS A 262 10.80 -4.62 -8.04
CA CYS A 262 11.64 -5.66 -7.44
C CYS A 262 12.89 -6.06 -8.26
N GLY A 263 13.15 -5.38 -9.38
CA GLY A 263 14.28 -5.69 -10.26
C GLY A 263 14.14 -7.05 -10.95
N LEU A 264 12.91 -7.47 -11.27
CA LEU A 264 12.67 -8.76 -11.93
C LEU A 264 13.26 -8.77 -13.34
N SER A 265 13.96 -9.86 -13.66
CA SER A 265 14.54 -10.16 -14.98
C SER A 265 13.69 -11.20 -15.75
N GLU A 266 14.07 -11.50 -16.99
CA GLU A 266 13.50 -12.64 -17.74
C GLU A 266 13.57 -13.95 -16.93
N ILE A 267 14.72 -14.21 -16.28
CA ILE A 267 14.95 -15.40 -15.46
C ILE A 267 13.97 -15.41 -14.28
N SER A 268 13.85 -14.27 -13.58
CA SER A 268 12.87 -14.12 -12.49
C SER A 268 11.44 -14.42 -12.97
N CYS A 269 11.08 -13.95 -14.16
CA CYS A 269 9.76 -14.16 -14.76
C CYS A 269 9.52 -15.63 -15.14
N SER A 270 10.54 -16.35 -15.60
CA SER A 270 10.41 -17.76 -15.97
C SER A 270 10.15 -18.64 -14.75
N HIS A 271 10.86 -18.40 -13.64
CA HIS A 271 10.60 -19.07 -12.36
C HIS A 271 9.18 -18.77 -11.85
N LEU A 272 8.76 -17.51 -11.91
CA LEU A 272 7.41 -17.13 -11.46
C LEU A 272 6.32 -17.80 -12.30
N VAL A 273 6.46 -17.81 -13.62
CA VAL A 273 5.49 -18.46 -14.51
C VAL A 273 5.48 -19.97 -14.32
N SER A 274 6.64 -20.60 -14.09
CA SER A 274 6.73 -22.02 -13.72
C SER A 274 5.94 -22.31 -12.45
N ALA A 275 6.17 -21.51 -11.39
CA ALA A 275 5.50 -21.66 -10.11
C ALA A 275 3.98 -21.51 -10.19
N LEU A 276 3.50 -20.55 -10.97
CA LEU A 276 2.06 -20.32 -11.16
C LEU A 276 1.38 -21.38 -12.03
N LYS A 277 2.13 -22.10 -12.88
CA LYS A 277 1.62 -23.23 -13.68
C LYS A 277 1.56 -24.54 -12.89
N SER A 278 2.55 -24.77 -12.03
CA SER A 278 2.77 -26.05 -11.33
C SER A 278 1.81 -26.26 -10.16
N ASN A 279 1.53 -25.22 -9.40
CA ASN A 279 0.52 -25.24 -8.35
C ASN A 279 -0.68 -24.42 -8.86
N PRO A 280 -1.88 -25.01 -9.06
CA PRO A 280 -3.10 -24.27 -9.43
C PRO A 280 -3.51 -23.42 -8.22
N SER A 281 -2.79 -22.32 -8.15
CA SER A 281 -2.59 -21.38 -7.09
C SER A 281 -3.91 -20.83 -6.57
N HIS A 282 -4.03 -20.78 -5.25
CA HIS A 282 -4.97 -19.90 -4.58
C HIS A 282 -4.74 -18.41 -4.94
N LEU A 283 -3.64 -18.10 -5.64
CA LEU A 283 -3.27 -16.76 -6.06
C LEU A 283 -4.31 -16.19 -7.03
N ARG A 284 -5.02 -15.18 -6.56
CA ARG A 284 -6.01 -14.39 -7.31
C ARG A 284 -5.42 -13.07 -7.77
N GLU A 285 -4.50 -12.49 -7.02
CA GLU A 285 -3.91 -11.19 -7.32
C GLU A 285 -2.39 -11.26 -7.43
N LEU A 286 -1.86 -10.78 -8.54
CA LEU A 286 -0.43 -10.63 -8.77
C LEU A 286 -0.11 -9.20 -9.21
N ASP A 287 0.79 -8.53 -8.51
CA ASP A 287 1.28 -7.21 -8.87
C ASP A 287 2.78 -7.25 -9.15
N LEU A 288 3.15 -7.03 -10.41
CA LEU A 288 4.51 -6.98 -10.91
C LEU A 288 4.97 -5.56 -11.24
N SER A 289 4.17 -4.53 -10.95
CA SER A 289 4.37 -3.17 -11.46
C SER A 289 5.79 -2.62 -11.22
N GLY A 290 6.35 -1.85 -12.15
CA GLY A 290 7.65 -1.21 -12.03
C GLY A 290 8.85 -2.13 -12.20
N ASN A 291 8.66 -3.33 -12.76
CA ASN A 291 9.75 -4.24 -13.16
C ASN A 291 9.94 -4.24 -14.68
N ASN A 292 11.15 -4.00 -15.18
CA ASN A 292 11.43 -4.02 -16.62
C ASN A 292 11.59 -5.47 -17.14
N LEU A 293 10.50 -6.09 -17.60
CA LEU A 293 10.48 -7.49 -18.04
C LEU A 293 10.91 -7.71 -19.50
N GLU A 294 10.90 -6.65 -20.30
CA GLU A 294 11.21 -6.67 -21.75
C GLU A 294 10.38 -7.71 -22.55
N ASP A 295 10.62 -7.82 -23.87
CA ASP A 295 9.86 -8.74 -24.74
C ASP A 295 9.83 -10.21 -24.27
N PRO A 296 10.94 -10.79 -23.76
CA PRO A 296 10.95 -12.19 -23.32
C PRO A 296 10.06 -12.42 -22.08
N GLY A 297 10.14 -11.55 -21.06
CA GLY A 297 9.31 -11.67 -19.87
C GLY A 297 7.82 -11.51 -20.17
N VAL A 298 7.48 -10.62 -21.11
CA VAL A 298 6.09 -10.44 -21.56
C VAL A 298 5.54 -11.68 -22.28
N LYS A 299 6.35 -12.37 -23.09
CA LYS A 299 5.96 -13.66 -23.69
C LYS A 299 5.69 -14.73 -22.64
N LEU A 300 6.51 -14.81 -21.60
CA LEU A 300 6.30 -15.76 -20.50
C LEU A 300 4.98 -15.51 -19.76
N LEU A 301 4.64 -14.25 -19.51
CA LEU A 301 3.33 -13.89 -18.95
C LEU A 301 2.18 -14.28 -19.89
N SER A 302 2.35 -14.14 -21.21
CA SER A 302 1.37 -14.63 -22.19
C SER A 302 1.13 -16.13 -22.09
N ASP A 303 2.22 -16.89 -22.00
CA ASP A 303 2.14 -18.34 -21.92
C ASP A 303 1.44 -18.79 -20.64
N LEU A 304 1.63 -18.05 -19.53
CA LEU A 304 0.89 -18.28 -18.29
C LEU A 304 -0.62 -18.13 -18.49
N VAL A 305 -1.06 -17.08 -19.20
CA VAL A 305 -2.48 -16.79 -19.47
C VAL A 305 -3.14 -17.85 -20.36
N THR A 306 -2.36 -18.48 -21.23
CA THR A 306 -2.84 -19.60 -22.06
C THR A 306 -2.91 -20.93 -21.31
N SER A 307 -2.34 -21.01 -20.10
CA SER A 307 -2.36 -22.23 -19.29
C SER A 307 -3.79 -22.62 -18.91
N PRO A 308 -4.14 -23.93 -18.97
CA PRO A 308 -5.45 -24.40 -18.50
C PRO A 308 -5.66 -24.18 -17.00
N ASN A 309 -4.58 -24.03 -16.23
CA ASN A 309 -4.59 -23.82 -14.77
C ASN A 309 -4.60 -22.34 -14.37
N TYR A 310 -4.78 -21.41 -15.31
CA TYR A 310 -4.77 -19.98 -15.02
C TYR A 310 -5.98 -19.58 -14.16
N GLN A 311 -5.70 -19.03 -12.97
CA GLN A 311 -6.72 -18.69 -11.95
C GLN A 311 -6.63 -17.26 -11.39
N LEU A 312 -5.67 -16.46 -11.88
CA LEU A 312 -5.56 -15.05 -11.49
C LEU A 312 -6.84 -14.30 -11.89
N GLU A 313 -7.33 -13.47 -10.97
CA GLU A 313 -8.44 -12.54 -11.20
C GLU A 313 -7.92 -11.13 -11.53
N THR A 314 -6.79 -10.77 -10.94
CA THR A 314 -6.13 -9.48 -11.13
C THR A 314 -4.64 -9.68 -11.42
N LEU A 315 -4.17 -9.16 -12.54
CA LEU A 315 -2.76 -9.00 -12.87
C LEU A 315 -2.45 -7.51 -13.06
N ARG A 316 -1.54 -6.97 -12.25
CA ARG A 316 -1.03 -5.59 -12.38
C ARG A 316 0.40 -5.65 -12.89
N SER A 317 0.70 -4.88 -13.92
CA SER A 317 2.01 -4.85 -14.57
C SER A 317 2.37 -3.42 -15.00
N GLU A 318 2.03 -2.44 -14.16
CA GLU A 318 2.23 -1.02 -14.45
C GLU A 318 3.70 -0.75 -14.76
N ALA A 319 4.02 -0.08 -15.87
CA ALA A 319 5.41 0.18 -16.32
C ALA A 319 6.29 -1.06 -16.63
N CYS A 320 5.77 -2.29 -16.56
CA CYS A 320 6.54 -3.50 -16.91
C CYS A 320 6.67 -3.76 -18.40
N LEU A 321 5.67 -3.30 -19.15
CA LEU A 321 5.50 -3.51 -20.57
C LEU A 321 6.10 -2.36 -21.39
N ALA A 322 6.80 -1.44 -20.71
CA ALA A 322 7.38 -0.26 -21.31
C ALA A 322 8.36 -0.61 -22.43
N GLY A 323 8.04 -0.22 -23.66
CA GLY A 323 8.88 -0.49 -24.83
C GLY A 323 8.84 -1.91 -25.40
N SER A 324 7.98 -2.81 -24.88
CA SER A 324 7.84 -4.16 -25.43
C SER A 324 6.99 -4.18 -26.71
N ARG A 325 7.51 -4.78 -27.78
CA ARG A 325 6.85 -4.91 -29.09
C ARG A 325 5.80 -6.02 -29.14
N VAL A 326 5.76 -6.86 -28.12
CA VAL A 326 4.85 -8.02 -28.02
C VAL A 326 3.81 -7.84 -26.92
N ALA A 327 3.78 -6.68 -26.26
CA ALA A 327 2.85 -6.41 -25.16
C ALA A 327 1.37 -6.44 -25.60
N GLY A 328 1.01 -5.96 -26.79
CA GLY A 328 -0.38 -5.87 -27.24
C GLY A 328 -1.09 -7.22 -27.42
N PRO A 329 -0.53 -8.21 -28.14
CA PRO A 329 -1.18 -9.51 -28.30
C PRO A 329 -1.32 -10.27 -26.98
N VAL A 330 -0.35 -10.11 -26.09
CA VAL A 330 -0.37 -10.67 -24.72
C VAL A 330 -1.46 -10.01 -23.89
N PHE A 331 -1.56 -8.69 -24.02
CA PHE A 331 -2.61 -7.89 -23.41
C PHE A 331 -4.02 -8.30 -23.84
N LEU A 332 -4.25 -8.49 -25.14
CA LEU A 332 -5.55 -8.94 -25.65
C LEU A 332 -5.96 -10.29 -25.05
N ARG A 333 -5.00 -11.20 -24.88
CA ARG A 333 -5.25 -12.50 -24.24
C ARG A 333 -5.59 -12.34 -22.76
N LEU A 334 -4.89 -11.46 -22.05
CA LEU A 334 -5.19 -11.13 -20.65
C LEU A 334 -6.62 -10.61 -20.47
N LEU A 335 -7.09 -9.72 -21.35
CA LEU A 335 -8.47 -9.22 -21.33
C LEU A 335 -9.51 -10.33 -21.50
N THR A 336 -9.26 -11.29 -22.39
CA THR A 336 -10.22 -12.37 -22.63
C THR A 336 -10.32 -13.37 -21.47
N LYS A 337 -9.31 -13.43 -20.59
CA LYS A 337 -9.21 -14.42 -19.52
C LYS A 337 -9.52 -13.86 -18.12
N ASN A 338 -9.13 -12.62 -17.83
CA ASN A 338 -9.33 -12.00 -16.51
C ASN A 338 -10.73 -11.38 -16.40
N ARG A 339 -11.52 -11.87 -15.45
CA ARG A 339 -12.95 -11.53 -15.33
C ARG A 339 -13.27 -10.29 -14.49
N SER A 340 -12.32 -9.70 -13.76
CA SER A 340 -12.73 -8.80 -12.66
C SER A 340 -11.98 -7.48 -12.46
N LYS A 341 -10.79 -7.24 -13.02
CA LYS A 341 -10.08 -5.94 -12.97
C LYS A 341 -8.79 -6.01 -13.78
N VAL A 342 -8.67 -5.27 -14.87
CA VAL A 342 -7.41 -5.17 -15.64
C VAL A 342 -6.89 -3.74 -15.57
N PHE A 343 -5.73 -3.57 -14.95
CA PHE A 343 -5.05 -2.28 -14.83
C PHE A 343 -3.85 -2.24 -15.78
N LEU A 344 -3.86 -1.34 -16.76
CA LEU A 344 -2.79 -1.23 -17.75
C LEU A 344 -2.10 0.12 -17.70
N LEU A 345 -0.85 0.06 -18.14
CA LEU A 345 0.07 1.17 -18.27
C LEU A 345 1.10 0.78 -19.32
N CYS A 346 0.83 1.19 -20.57
CA CYS A 346 1.66 0.92 -21.73
C CYS A 346 2.39 2.19 -22.16
N PRO A 347 3.63 2.47 -21.72
CA PRO A 347 4.35 3.59 -22.28
C PRO A 347 4.93 3.19 -23.64
N SER A 348 4.26 3.65 -24.70
CA SER A 348 4.80 4.06 -26.01
C SER A 348 3.68 4.07 -27.06
N GLU A 349 3.81 4.93 -28.06
CA GLU A 349 2.98 4.97 -29.27
C GLU A 349 2.99 3.59 -29.96
N ASN A 350 2.03 2.74 -29.62
CA ASN A 350 1.89 1.42 -30.24
C ASN A 350 0.50 1.34 -30.90
N PRO A 351 0.42 0.97 -32.20
CA PRO A 351 -0.85 0.67 -32.88
C PRO A 351 -1.72 -0.38 -32.16
N GLU A 352 -1.15 -1.11 -31.19
CA GLU A 352 -1.86 -2.07 -30.38
C GLU A 352 -2.71 -1.46 -29.24
N ILE A 353 -2.51 -0.18 -28.86
CA ILE A 353 -3.44 0.55 -27.97
C ILE A 353 -4.80 0.68 -28.66
N THR A 354 -4.80 0.93 -29.96
CA THR A 354 -6.01 0.95 -30.78
C THR A 354 -6.70 -0.43 -30.76
N ALA A 355 -5.95 -1.53 -30.88
CA ALA A 355 -6.51 -2.88 -30.75
C ALA A 355 -7.02 -3.18 -29.32
N ALA A 356 -6.34 -2.65 -28.30
CA ALA A 356 -6.71 -2.80 -26.91
C ALA A 356 -8.03 -2.10 -26.57
N VAL A 357 -8.17 -0.87 -27.06
CA VAL A 357 -9.40 -0.08 -26.99
C VAL A 357 -10.49 -0.72 -27.86
N PHE A 358 -10.16 -1.36 -28.98
CA PHE A 358 -11.13 -2.15 -29.75
C PHE A 358 -11.64 -3.37 -28.96
N SER A 359 -10.79 -4.00 -28.15
CA SER A 359 -11.21 -5.10 -27.29
C SER A 359 -12.11 -4.67 -26.14
N LEU A 360 -11.98 -3.44 -25.61
CA LEU A 360 -13.01 -2.88 -24.71
C LEU A 360 -14.40 -2.89 -25.35
N CYS A 361 -14.51 -2.59 -26.65
CA CYS A 361 -15.79 -2.60 -27.37
C CYS A 361 -16.41 -4.01 -27.49
N THR A 362 -15.62 -5.07 -27.29
CA THR A 362 -16.04 -6.46 -27.52
C THR A 362 -16.02 -7.33 -26.26
N CYS A 363 -15.42 -6.85 -25.16
CA CYS A 363 -15.29 -7.56 -23.89
C CYS A 363 -16.33 -7.08 -22.85
N TYR A 364 -17.40 -7.85 -22.66
CA TYR A 364 -18.53 -7.54 -21.77
C TYR A 364 -18.30 -7.85 -20.28
N PHE A 365 -17.07 -7.98 -19.78
CA PHE A 365 -16.84 -8.31 -18.36
C PHE A 365 -15.94 -7.31 -17.63
N ILE A 366 -15.37 -6.33 -18.33
CA ILE A 366 -14.43 -5.37 -17.75
C ILE A 366 -15.23 -4.29 -16.99
N THR A 367 -15.02 -4.19 -15.68
CA THR A 367 -15.65 -3.17 -14.82
C THR A 367 -14.79 -1.96 -14.56
N LEU A 368 -13.48 -2.14 -14.51
CA LEU A 368 -12.49 -1.08 -14.38
C LEU A 368 -11.44 -1.24 -15.47
N PHE A 369 -11.14 -0.15 -16.17
CA PHE A 369 -10.08 -0.09 -17.16
C PHE A 369 -9.17 1.12 -16.92
N ARG A 370 -7.87 0.87 -16.73
CA ARG A 370 -6.86 1.92 -16.56
C ARG A 370 -5.95 1.91 -17.78
N LEU A 371 -5.76 3.07 -18.40
CA LEU A 371 -4.83 3.34 -19.50
C LEU A 371 -3.99 4.57 -19.13
N THR A 372 -3.18 4.51 -18.08
CA THR A 372 -2.37 5.66 -17.69
C THR A 372 -1.02 5.63 -18.45
N TRP A 373 -0.35 6.78 -18.64
CA TRP A 373 0.92 6.89 -19.39
C TRP A 373 0.96 6.16 -20.76
N CYS A 374 -0.15 6.14 -21.50
CA CYS A 374 -0.30 5.38 -22.74
C CYS A 374 -0.01 6.15 -24.04
N SER A 375 0.34 7.44 -23.99
CA SER A 375 0.51 8.29 -25.20
C SER A 375 -0.64 8.10 -26.20
N LEU A 376 -1.89 8.28 -25.73
CA LEU A 376 -3.10 8.01 -26.52
C LEU A 376 -3.18 8.92 -27.75
N SER A 377 -3.08 8.32 -28.94
CA SER A 377 -3.32 9.01 -30.21
C SER A 377 -4.78 9.38 -30.43
N GLU A 378 -5.06 10.28 -31.38
CA GLU A 378 -6.41 10.64 -31.81
C GLU A 378 -7.22 9.40 -32.23
N ILE A 379 -6.61 8.44 -32.94
CA ILE A 379 -7.24 7.18 -33.34
C ILE A 379 -7.67 6.38 -32.11
N SER A 380 -6.81 6.27 -31.10
CA SER A 380 -7.13 5.56 -29.86
C SER A 380 -8.28 6.24 -29.11
N CYS A 381 -8.32 7.57 -29.10
CA CYS A 381 -9.41 8.34 -28.51
C CYS A 381 -10.73 8.18 -29.29
N SER A 382 -10.68 8.08 -30.62
CA SER A 382 -11.85 7.80 -31.47
C SER A 382 -12.48 6.43 -31.16
N HIS A 383 -11.64 5.41 -31.01
CA HIS A 383 -12.11 4.08 -30.62
C HIS A 383 -12.67 4.07 -29.19
N LEU A 384 -12.05 4.82 -28.27
CA LEU A 384 -12.50 4.89 -26.88
C LEU A 384 -13.84 5.63 -26.77
N GLY A 385 -13.99 6.74 -27.49
CA GLY A 385 -15.27 7.43 -27.63
C GLY A 385 -16.35 6.52 -28.25
N SER A 386 -15.99 5.74 -29.27
CA SER A 386 -16.90 4.76 -29.88
C SER A 386 -17.30 3.64 -28.91
N ALA A 387 -16.36 3.15 -28.08
CA ALA A 387 -16.63 2.17 -27.03
C ALA A 387 -17.63 2.72 -26.01
N LEU A 388 -17.42 3.95 -25.54
CA LEU A 388 -18.34 4.61 -24.59
C LEU A 388 -19.74 4.80 -25.21
N LYS A 389 -19.83 5.10 -26.52
CA LYS A 389 -21.10 5.20 -27.25
C LYS A 389 -21.83 3.86 -27.38
N SER A 390 -21.09 2.79 -27.67
CA SER A 390 -21.65 1.45 -27.86
C SER A 390 -22.05 0.77 -26.55
N ASN A 391 -21.63 1.33 -25.41
CA ASN A 391 -22.00 0.92 -24.06
C ASN A 391 -21.61 -0.53 -23.74
N PRO A 392 -20.35 -0.79 -23.41
CA PRO A 392 -20.02 -1.97 -22.64
C PRO A 392 -20.73 -1.83 -21.30
N SER A 393 -21.89 -2.48 -21.12
CA SER A 393 -22.78 -2.41 -19.94
C SER A 393 -22.11 -2.67 -18.58
N HIS A 394 -20.84 -3.02 -18.60
CA HIS A 394 -20.02 -3.41 -17.47
C HIS A 394 -18.93 -2.40 -17.13
N LEU A 395 -18.45 -1.55 -18.05
CA LEU A 395 -17.38 -0.60 -17.76
C LEU A 395 -17.92 0.54 -16.88
N ARG A 396 -17.52 0.52 -15.61
CA ARG A 396 -17.91 1.52 -14.59
C ARG A 396 -16.80 2.52 -14.32
N GLU A 397 -15.55 2.09 -14.35
CA GLU A 397 -14.41 2.96 -14.06
C GLU A 397 -13.42 2.99 -15.22
N LEU A 398 -13.06 4.20 -15.67
CA LEU A 398 -12.04 4.44 -16.69
C LEU A 398 -11.00 5.42 -16.15
N ASP A 399 -9.73 5.06 -16.17
CA ASP A 399 -8.64 5.91 -15.69
C ASP A 399 -7.66 6.18 -16.82
N LEU A 400 -7.69 7.42 -17.33
CA LEU A 400 -6.81 7.94 -18.38
C LEU A 400 -5.80 8.95 -17.83
N SER A 401 -5.58 8.96 -16.51
CA SER A 401 -4.63 9.89 -15.90
C SER A 401 -3.22 9.75 -16.49
N ARG A 402 -2.45 10.84 -16.51
CA ARG A 402 -1.08 10.86 -17.02
C ARG A 402 -0.95 10.53 -18.52
N ASN A 403 -1.98 10.81 -19.32
CA ASN A 403 -1.88 10.88 -20.79
C ASN A 403 -1.88 12.33 -21.24
N ASN A 404 -1.12 12.64 -22.29
CA ASN A 404 -1.24 13.90 -23.00
C ASN A 404 -2.34 13.75 -24.07
N LEU A 405 -3.60 14.03 -23.70
CA LEU A 405 -4.72 13.97 -24.64
C LEU A 405 -4.71 15.22 -25.51
N GLU A 406 -4.65 15.06 -26.83
CA GLU A 406 -4.75 16.18 -27.77
C GLU A 406 -6.21 16.65 -27.93
N GLY A 407 -6.41 17.88 -28.41
CA GLY A 407 -7.74 18.52 -28.48
C GLY A 407 -8.82 17.68 -29.18
N PRO A 408 -8.56 17.17 -30.40
CA PRO A 408 -9.50 16.28 -31.08
C PRO A 408 -9.79 14.99 -30.30
N GLY A 409 -8.80 14.46 -29.57
CA GLY A 409 -8.98 13.30 -28.71
C GLY A 409 -9.93 13.56 -27.54
N VAL A 410 -9.85 14.74 -26.92
CA VAL A 410 -10.76 15.16 -25.85
C VAL A 410 -12.20 15.29 -26.36
N GLU A 411 -12.41 15.91 -27.52
CA GLU A 411 -13.74 16.06 -28.13
C GLU A 411 -14.39 14.70 -28.43
N LEU A 412 -13.61 13.75 -28.95
CA LEU A 412 -14.06 12.38 -29.23
C LEU A 412 -14.48 11.66 -27.95
N LEU A 413 -13.74 11.81 -26.85
CA LEU A 413 -14.10 11.26 -25.54
C LEU A 413 -15.36 11.91 -24.98
N CYS A 414 -15.47 13.24 -25.01
CA CYS A 414 -16.67 13.98 -24.62
C CYS A 414 -17.91 13.46 -25.35
N SER A 415 -17.80 13.29 -26.67
CA SER A 415 -18.92 12.78 -27.49
C SER A 415 -19.36 11.36 -27.07
N GLY A 416 -18.45 10.56 -26.51
CA GLY A 416 -18.76 9.23 -25.98
C GLY A 416 -19.44 9.28 -24.62
N LEU A 417 -18.97 10.16 -23.73
CA LEU A 417 -19.53 10.37 -22.40
C LEU A 417 -20.94 10.97 -22.44
N GLU A 418 -21.23 11.82 -23.42
CA GLU A 418 -22.56 12.40 -23.63
C GLU A 418 -23.57 11.43 -24.22
N SER A 419 -23.14 10.25 -24.68
CA SER A 419 -24.05 9.23 -25.19
C SER A 419 -25.04 8.80 -24.11
N PRO A 420 -26.35 8.71 -24.40
CA PRO A 420 -27.33 8.20 -23.45
C PRO A 420 -27.07 6.73 -23.07
N ASN A 421 -26.32 6.02 -23.90
CA ASN A 421 -25.93 4.65 -23.64
C ASN A 421 -24.70 4.58 -22.72
N CYS A 422 -23.92 5.63 -22.50
CA CYS A 422 -22.75 5.54 -21.60
C CYS A 422 -23.19 5.24 -20.15
N HIS A 423 -22.58 4.22 -19.53
CA HIS A 423 -22.85 3.78 -18.16
C HIS A 423 -21.63 3.91 -17.22
N LEU A 424 -20.65 4.72 -17.63
CA LEU A 424 -19.45 4.98 -16.86
C LEU A 424 -19.80 5.74 -15.56
N GLU A 425 -19.30 5.23 -14.45
CA GLU A 425 -19.50 5.76 -13.09
C GLU A 425 -18.32 6.60 -12.61
N THR A 426 -17.11 6.34 -13.09
CA THR A 426 -15.92 7.12 -12.73
C THR A 426 -14.99 7.28 -13.92
N LEU A 427 -14.56 8.51 -14.17
CA LEU A 427 -13.52 8.84 -15.14
C LEU A 427 -12.41 9.64 -14.46
N ARG A 428 -11.19 9.09 -14.44
CA ARG A 428 -10.03 9.76 -13.86
C ARG A 428 -9.15 10.34 -14.96
N ILE A 429 -8.96 11.66 -14.94
CA ILE A 429 -8.05 12.37 -15.84
C ILE A 429 -7.29 13.41 -15.01
N LEU A 430 -5.98 13.53 -15.23
CA LEU A 430 -5.20 14.58 -14.55
C LEU A 430 -5.39 15.93 -15.26
N PHE A 431 -5.92 16.90 -14.51
CA PHE A 431 -6.23 18.26 -14.97
C PHE A 431 -5.04 19.01 -15.61
N GLU A 432 -3.80 18.71 -15.20
CA GLU A 432 -2.61 19.41 -15.68
C GLU A 432 -2.24 19.10 -17.15
N LEU A 433 -3.01 18.25 -17.85
CA LEU A 433 -2.70 17.75 -19.18
C LEU A 433 -3.78 18.08 -20.24
N PHE A 434 -4.69 19.02 -19.96
CA PHE A 434 -5.64 19.50 -20.98
C PHE A 434 -4.96 20.46 -21.97
N PRO A 435 -5.21 20.36 -23.29
CA PRO A 435 -4.58 21.20 -24.31
C PRO A 435 -4.91 22.69 -24.18
N SER A 436 -6.09 23.02 -23.65
CA SER A 436 -6.57 24.40 -23.50
C SER A 436 -7.58 24.53 -22.36
N LYS A 437 -7.80 25.77 -21.90
CA LYS A 437 -8.82 26.07 -20.89
C LYS A 437 -10.22 25.87 -21.44
N GLU A 438 -10.42 26.15 -22.73
CA GLU A 438 -11.69 26.00 -23.42
C GLU A 438 -12.16 24.54 -23.43
N LEU A 439 -11.27 23.61 -23.80
CA LEU A 439 -11.55 22.18 -23.78
C LEU A 439 -11.79 21.65 -22.36
N LEU A 440 -11.07 22.20 -21.37
CA LEU A 440 -11.34 21.90 -19.97
C LEU A 440 -12.75 22.34 -19.56
N TYR A 441 -13.19 23.53 -19.94
CA TYR A 441 -14.55 23.99 -19.64
C TYR A 441 -15.62 23.18 -20.37
N GLU A 442 -15.36 22.78 -21.61
CA GLU A 442 -16.25 21.90 -22.36
C GLU A 442 -16.37 20.53 -21.67
N PHE A 443 -15.25 19.95 -21.24
CA PHE A 443 -15.21 18.70 -20.50
C PHE A 443 -15.93 18.80 -19.15
N LEU A 444 -15.76 19.91 -18.42
CA LEU A 444 -16.51 20.18 -17.20
C LEU A 444 -18.01 20.38 -17.47
N ALA A 445 -18.38 20.98 -18.59
CA ALA A 445 -19.79 21.11 -18.99
C ALA A 445 -20.42 19.75 -19.31
N VAL A 446 -19.66 18.81 -19.90
CA VAL A 446 -20.09 17.41 -20.08
C VAL A 446 -20.40 16.75 -18.73
N ARG A 447 -19.60 17.01 -17.69
CA ARG A 447 -19.88 16.56 -16.30
C ARG A 447 -21.25 17.01 -15.83
N ASP A 448 -21.52 18.29 -16.01
CA ASP A 448 -22.69 18.93 -15.45
C ASP A 448 -23.95 18.55 -16.25
N ARG A 449 -23.81 18.34 -17.58
CA ARG A 449 -24.87 17.85 -18.49
C ARG A 449 -25.19 16.36 -18.33
N SER A 450 -24.18 15.53 -18.03
CA SER A 450 -24.34 14.07 -17.84
C SER A 450 -25.03 13.71 -16.52
N GLY A 451 -25.23 14.69 -15.62
CA GLY A 451 -26.11 14.60 -14.47
C GLY A 451 -25.72 13.47 -13.51
N SER A 452 -24.75 13.71 -12.62
CA SER A 452 -24.35 12.83 -11.51
C SER A 452 -23.96 11.37 -11.84
N LYS A 453 -23.93 10.97 -13.11
CA LYS A 453 -23.69 9.58 -13.50
C LYS A 453 -22.22 9.17 -13.44
N CYS A 454 -21.28 10.09 -13.69
CA CYS A 454 -19.85 9.81 -13.72
C CYS A 454 -19.11 10.78 -12.79
N ASP A 455 -18.48 10.26 -11.73
CA ASP A 455 -17.55 11.02 -10.90
C ASP A 455 -16.27 11.29 -11.69
N MET A 456 -15.92 12.56 -11.83
CA MET A 456 -14.73 13.00 -12.58
C MET A 456 -13.76 13.66 -11.60
N SER A 457 -12.82 12.85 -11.11
CA SER A 457 -11.86 13.17 -10.06
C SER A 457 -10.48 13.50 -10.60
#